data_AF-A0A3Q7FYG2-F1
#
_entry.id   AF-A0A3Q7FYG2-F1
#
_cell.length_a   1.000
_cell.length_b   1.000
_cell.length_c   1.000
_cell.angle_alpha   90.00
_cell.angle_beta   90.00
_cell.angle_gamma   90.00
#
_symmetry.space_group_name_H-M   'P 1'
#
loop_
_entity.id
_entity.type
_entity.pdbx_description
1 polymer ?
#
loop_
_entity_poly.entity_id
_entity_poly.type
_entity_poly.pdbx_seq_one_letter_code
_entity_poly.pdbx_strand_id
1 'polypeptide(L)'
;MTIPSIDVVDSTETLMRNFIAYEQQSTDLEYLQFSDYATFMDHLIDSDKDVNLLRRNKIIANWIGEWLASSTKSETGSLFTPTSITEKYS
;
A
#
# COMPACT_ATOMS: atom_id res chain seq x y z
N MET A 1 5.01 18.73 12.03
CA MET A 1 4.09 17.86 11.28
C MET A 1 4.83 16.59 10.93
N THR A 2 4.25 15.43 11.20
CA THR A 2 4.85 14.13 10.90
C THR A 2 3.90 13.38 9.99
N ILE A 3 4.37 12.92 8.83
CA ILE A 3 3.54 12.15 7.90
C ILE A 3 3.35 10.75 8.52
N PRO A 4 2.11 10.26 8.66
CA PRO A 4 1.86 8.93 9.18
C PRO A 4 2.43 7.86 8.23
N SER A 5 2.98 6.80 8.82
CA SER A 5 3.43 5.62 8.08
C SER A 5 2.21 4.79 7.66
N ILE A 6 2.16 4.35 6.41
CA ILE A 6 1.10 3.48 5.90
C ILE A 6 1.67 2.16 5.37
N ASP A 7 0.96 1.08 5.69
CA ASP A 7 1.18 -0.23 5.09
C ASP A 7 0.31 -0.36 3.84
N VAL A 8 0.97 -0.48 2.70
CA VAL A 8 0.33 -0.71 1.40
C VAL A 8 0.22 -2.22 1.19
N VAL A 9 -1.02 -2.68 1.27
CA VAL A 9 -1.48 -4.03 0.95
C VAL A 9 -2.56 -3.93 -0.15
N ASP A 10 -2.94 -5.06 -0.75
CA ASP A 10 -3.89 -5.09 -1.87
C ASP A 10 -5.23 -4.38 -1.55
N SER A 11 -5.67 -4.41 -0.30
CA SER A 11 -6.92 -3.76 0.12
C SER A 11 -6.79 -2.27 0.48
N THR A 12 -5.58 -1.73 0.60
CA THR A 12 -5.34 -0.35 1.08
C THR A 12 -6.03 0.69 0.20
N GLU A 13 -5.97 0.52 -1.12
CA GLU A 13 -6.61 1.41 -2.08
C GLU A 13 -8.14 1.44 -1.91
N THR A 14 -8.76 0.27 -1.75
CA THR A 14 -10.21 0.14 -1.54
C THR A 14 -10.63 0.75 -0.20
N LEU A 15 -9.86 0.53 0.85
CA LEU A 15 -10.13 1.13 2.17
C LEU A 15 -10.02 2.65 2.14
N MET A 16 -8.97 3.21 1.53
CA MET A 16 -8.80 4.66 1.37
C MET A 16 -9.98 5.29 0.63
N ARG A 17 -10.43 4.68 -0.49
CA ARG A 17 -11.61 5.17 -1.23
C ARG A 17 -12.89 5.11 -0.43
N ASN A 18 -13.10 4.05 0.34
CA ASN A 18 -14.28 3.93 1.21
C ASN A 18 -14.27 4.99 2.31
N PHE A 19 -13.12 5.29 2.90
CA PHE A 19 -13.01 6.37 3.89
C PHE A 19 -13.27 7.74 3.28
N ILE A 20 -12.71 8.04 2.11
CA ILE A 20 -12.98 9.30 1.40
C ILE A 20 -14.47 9.43 1.05
N ALA A 21 -15.11 8.34 0.58
CA ALA A 21 -16.54 8.35 0.29
C ALA A 21 -17.38 8.60 1.55
N TYR A 22 -17.01 7.98 2.68
CA TYR A 22 -17.62 8.25 3.97
C TYR A 22 -17.43 9.70 4.41
N GLU A 23 -16.23 10.26 4.20
CA GLU A 23 -15.94 11.67 4.50
C GLU A 23 -16.83 12.62 3.70
N GLN A 24 -16.93 12.39 2.39
CA GLN A 24 -17.70 13.22 1.48
C GLN A 24 -19.22 13.10 1.68
N GLN A 25 -19.70 11.96 2.17
CA GLN A 25 -21.12 11.74 2.43
C GLN A 25 -21.57 12.31 3.78
N SER A 26 -20.65 12.47 4.74
CA SER A 26 -20.97 12.99 6.06
C SER A 26 -20.97 14.52 6.06
N THR A 27 -22.10 15.13 6.42
CA THR A 27 -22.20 16.58 6.64
C THR A 27 -21.59 17.05 7.96
N ASP A 28 -21.23 16.11 8.85
CA ASP A 28 -20.81 16.40 10.24
C ASP A 28 -19.30 16.29 10.45
N LEU A 29 -18.52 16.00 9.40
CA LEU A 29 -17.07 15.93 9.52
C LEU A 29 -16.45 17.32 9.34
N GLU A 30 -15.93 17.87 10.42
CA GLU A 30 -15.16 19.12 10.42
C GLU A 30 -13.81 18.99 9.69
N TYR A 31 -13.30 17.77 9.50
CA TYR A 31 -11.99 17.51 8.92
C TYR A 31 -12.03 16.34 7.93
N LEU A 32 -11.47 16.57 6.74
CA LEU A 32 -11.38 15.59 5.65
C LEU A 32 -10.02 14.91 5.68
N GLN A 33 -9.68 14.25 6.79
CA GLN A 33 -8.34 13.73 7.05
C GLN A 33 -7.84 12.77 5.97
N PHE A 34 -8.69 11.88 5.45
CA PHE A 34 -8.32 10.93 4.40
C PHE A 34 -8.25 11.60 3.03
N SER A 35 -9.15 12.53 2.74
CA SER A 35 -9.13 13.30 1.49
C SER A 35 -7.93 14.25 1.42
N ASP A 36 -7.59 14.91 2.53
CA ASP A 36 -6.42 15.76 2.68
C ASP A 36 -5.15 14.94 2.57
N TYR A 37 -5.10 13.77 3.21
CA TYR A 37 -3.97 12.84 3.08
C TYR A 37 -3.80 12.36 1.63
N ALA A 38 -4.88 11.94 0.97
CA ALA A 38 -4.83 11.48 -0.41
C ALA A 38 -4.35 12.60 -1.35
N THR A 39 -4.87 13.82 -1.18
CA THR A 39 -4.44 15.00 -1.93
C THR A 39 -2.97 15.32 -1.68
N PHE A 40 -2.52 15.29 -0.42
CA PHE A 40 -1.13 15.52 -0.06
C PHE A 40 -0.20 14.48 -0.69
N MET A 41 -0.57 13.20 -0.65
CA MET A 41 0.23 12.11 -1.23
C MET A 41 0.26 12.16 -2.76
N ASP A 42 -0.84 12.58 -3.41
CA ASP A 42 -0.90 12.80 -4.86
C ASP A 42 0.08 13.89 -5.32
N HIS A 43 0.22 14.97 -4.55
CA HIS A 43 1.21 16.02 -4.84
C HIS A 43 2.65 15.61 -4.48
N LEU A 44 2.82 14.67 -3.55
CA LEU A 44 4.13 14.22 -3.08
C LEU A 44 4.73 13.14 -3.99
N ILE A 45 3.89 12.34 -4.65
CA ILE A 45 4.28 11.20 -5.47
C ILE A 45 4.03 11.53 -6.94
N ASP A 46 4.99 12.20 -7.57
CA ASP A 46 4.95 12.48 -9.02
C ASP A 46 5.79 11.47 -9.81
N SER A 47 6.76 10.81 -9.16
CA SER A 47 7.67 9.87 -9.80
C SER A 47 8.05 8.67 -8.93
N ASP A 48 8.59 7.62 -9.57
CA ASP A 48 9.16 6.46 -8.88
C ASP A 48 10.28 6.84 -7.89
N LYS A 49 10.95 7.99 -8.09
CA LYS A 49 11.99 8.47 -7.17
C LYS A 49 11.37 8.91 -5.84
N ASP A 50 10.18 9.52 -5.89
CA ASP A 50 9.47 10.00 -4.72
C ASP A 50 8.95 8.82 -3.91
N VAL A 51 8.38 7.81 -4.58
CA VAL A 51 8.00 6.54 -3.93
C VAL A 51 9.18 5.90 -3.20
N ASN A 52 10.35 5.82 -3.86
CA ASN A 52 11.55 5.26 -3.26
C ASN A 52 12.05 6.07 -2.06
N LEU A 53 11.95 7.40 -2.11
CA LEU A 53 12.30 8.29 -1.01
C LEU A 53 11.37 8.07 0.19
N LEU A 54 10.06 8.02 -0.02
CA LEU A 54 9.08 7.78 1.03
C LEU A 54 9.23 6.40 1.66
N ARG A 55 9.57 5.38 0.85
CA ARG A 55 9.86 4.03 1.36
C ARG A 55 11.12 4.00 2.22
N ARG A 56 12.19 4.68 1.81
CA ARG A 56 13.43 4.80 2.62
C ARG A 56 13.18 5.50 3.96
N ASN A 57 12.29 6.49 3.96
CA ASN A 57 11.87 7.20 5.17
C ASN A 57 10.81 6.45 5.98
N LYS A 58 10.43 5.22 5.58
CA LYS A 58 9.41 4.38 6.24
C LYS A 58 8.03 5.05 6.35
N ILE A 59 7.73 5.96 5.42
CA ILE A 59 6.42 6.61 5.31
C ILE A 59 5.45 5.68 4.56
N ILE A 60 5.96 4.93 3.58
CA ILE A 60 5.20 3.92 2.86
C ILE A 60 5.94 2.60 2.98
N ALA A 61 5.30 1.58 3.55
CA ALA A 61 5.79 0.22 3.56
C ALA A 61 4.94 -0.61 2.58
N ASN A 62 5.57 -1.26 1.60
CA ASN A 62 4.85 -2.12 0.66
C ASN A 62 5.09 -3.58 1.05
N TRP A 63 4.03 -4.27 1.49
CA TRP A 63 4.12 -5.66 1.92
C TRP A 63 4.03 -6.66 0.75
N ILE A 64 3.59 -6.22 -0.42
CA ILE A 64 3.41 -7.08 -1.62
C ILE A 64 4.77 -7.49 -2.21
N GLY A 65 5.75 -6.57 -2.21
CA GLY A 65 7.10 -6.84 -2.71
C GLY A 65 8.03 -7.52 -1.70
N GLU A 66 7.82 -7.27 -0.40
CA GLU A 66 8.66 -7.82 0.66
C GLU A 66 8.45 -9.32 0.86
N TRP A 67 7.22 -9.81 0.72
CA TRP A 67 6.92 -11.25 0.81
C TRP A 67 7.61 -12.07 -0.30
N LEU A 68 7.70 -11.51 -1.52
CA LEU A 68 8.43 -12.12 -2.63
C LEU A 68 9.96 -12.06 -2.41
N ALA A 69 10.46 -10.96 -1.85
CA ALA A 69 11.88 -10.79 -1.54
C ALA A 69 12.36 -11.61 -0.33
N SER A 70 11.48 -11.93 0.62
CA SER A 70 11.77 -12.85 1.72
C SER A 70 11.69 -14.31 1.29
N SER A 71 10.81 -14.64 0.34
CA SER A 71 10.65 -16.00 -0.19
C SER A 71 11.78 -16.44 -1.13
N THR A 72 12.45 -15.48 -1.79
CA THR A 72 13.59 -15.77 -2.69
C THR A 72 14.91 -16.00 -1.95
N LYS A 73 14.99 -15.70 -0.64
CA LYS A 73 16.22 -15.88 0.16
C LYS A 73 16.32 -17.23 0.86
N SER A 74 15.31 -18.12 0.76
CA SER A 74 15.31 -19.41 1.46
C SER A 74 15.55 -20.65 0.60
N GLU A 75 15.77 -20.54 -0.71
CA GLU A 75 15.83 -21.73 -1.58
C GLU A 75 17.17 -21.91 -2.30
N THR A 76 18.23 -22.23 -1.53
CA THR A 76 19.14 -23.29 -1.97
C THR A 76 18.58 -24.61 -1.46
N GLY A 77 17.66 -25.20 -2.23
CA GLY A 77 17.24 -26.59 -2.05
C GLY A 77 15.74 -26.81 -1.82
N SER A 78 14.94 -26.74 -2.88
CA SER A 78 13.92 -27.73 -3.27
C SER A 78 12.89 -27.08 -4.19
N LEU A 79 12.54 -27.77 -5.28
CA LEU A 79 11.66 -27.29 -6.35
C LEU A 79 10.29 -26.79 -5.85
N PHE A 80 10.00 -25.51 -6.07
CA PHE A 80 8.63 -25.03 -6.28
C PHE A 80 8.56 -24.29 -7.62
N THR A 81 7.95 -24.92 -8.63
CA THR A 81 7.64 -24.27 -9.91
C THR A 81 6.23 -23.67 -9.88
N PRO A 82 5.94 -22.65 -10.71
CA PRO A 82 4.77 -21.76 -10.58
C PRO A 82 3.38 -22.38 -10.83
N THR A 83 3.27 -23.71 -10.97
CA THR A 83 2.05 -24.37 -11.44
C THR A 83 1.01 -24.61 -10.33
N SER A 84 1.39 -24.56 -9.05
CA SER A 84 0.50 -24.95 -7.94
C SER A 84 -0.50 -23.89 -7.47
N ILE A 85 -0.46 -22.66 -8.01
CA ILE A 85 -1.36 -21.57 -7.59
C ILE A 85 -2.69 -21.53 -8.33
N THR A 86 -2.84 -22.23 -9.47
CA THR A 86 -4.09 -22.22 -10.25
C THR A 86 -5.14 -23.24 -9.78
N GLU A 87 -4.83 -24.20 -8.91
CA GLU A 87 -5.78 -25.24 -8.47
C GLU A 87 -6.51 -24.93 -7.15
N LYS A 88 -6.20 -23.83 -6.44
CA LYS A 88 -6.86 -23.52 -5.15
C LYS A 88 -8.12 -22.65 -5.26
N TYR A 89 -8.51 -22.28 -6.48
CA TYR A 89 -9.70 -21.47 -6.77
C TYR A 89 -10.54 -22.02 -7.93
N SER A 90 -10.60 -23.35 -8.08
CA SER A 90 -11.60 -24.04 -8.92
C SER A 90 -12.64 -24.75 -8.07
#